data_AF-A0A835VL79-F1
#
_entry.id   AF-A0A835VL79-F1
#
_cell.length_a   1.000
_cell.length_b   1.000
_cell.length_c   1.000
_cell.angle_alpha   90.00
_cell.angle_beta   90.00
_cell.angle_gamma   90.00
#
_symmetry.space_group_name_H-M   'P 1'
#
loop_
_entity.id
_entity.type
_entity.pdbx_description
1 polymer ?
#
loop_
_entity_poly.entity_id
_entity_poly.type
_entity_poly.pdbx_seq_one_letter_code
_entity_poly.pdbx_strand_id
1 'polypeptide(L)'
;MAEWMREGRRVTETELINFVRQFRRHKSYKVALELMEWMNGSGGIKLSSSSHAVHLDLITKFKGIDEAEKYFDNLTIFNQNHQTYGALLSGYCQEMMADKAIALYEKMQKLNFSHNTLTYNNLMMLYLKLGNAEKAPSLLQEMKAENISPDTFTYCLMMKSYATLNDIDSVERVVKEIEVDAKGSVSWFLYSNLASIFIEAGLVEKTKSALEKLEAVMDHHNRECYHYLISMHTGVGNLTRSH
;
A
#
# COMPACT_ATOMS: atom_id res chain seq x y z
N MET A 1 9.21 -25.73 -16.65
CA MET A 1 8.51 -26.38 -15.53
C MET A 1 8.28 -27.88 -15.77
N ALA A 2 7.67 -28.30 -16.88
CA ALA A 2 7.56 -29.74 -17.23
C ALA A 2 8.91 -30.46 -17.38
N GLU A 3 9.96 -29.74 -17.74
CA GLU A 3 11.33 -30.25 -17.84
C GLU A 3 12.03 -30.35 -16.48
N TRP A 4 11.81 -29.37 -15.60
CA TRP A 4 12.34 -29.31 -14.23
C TRP A 4 11.76 -30.40 -13.31
N MET A 5 10.50 -30.78 -13.56
CA MET A 5 9.82 -31.85 -12.82
C MET A 5 10.24 -33.25 -13.27
N ARG A 6 10.73 -33.42 -14.50
CA ARG A 6 11.35 -34.67 -14.97
C ARG A 6 12.66 -34.98 -14.25
N GLU A 7 13.29 -33.99 -13.62
CA GLU A 7 14.54 -34.13 -12.85
C GLU A 7 14.34 -34.57 -11.39
N GLY A 8 13.11 -34.83 -10.94
CA GLY A 8 12.85 -35.43 -9.62
C GLY A 8 13.13 -34.54 -8.40
N ARG A 9 13.32 -33.23 -8.57
CA ARG A 9 13.50 -32.29 -7.44
C ARG A 9 12.15 -32.03 -6.76
N ARG A 10 12.06 -32.30 -5.46
CA ARG A 10 10.92 -31.90 -4.63
C ARG A 10 10.96 -30.37 -4.44
N VAL A 11 10.02 -29.67 -5.07
CA VAL A 11 9.92 -28.22 -4.91
C VAL A 11 9.03 -27.91 -3.70
N THR A 12 9.49 -27.02 -2.84
CA THR A 12 8.74 -26.60 -1.64
C THR A 12 7.78 -25.44 -1.94
N GLU A 13 6.72 -25.29 -1.13
CA GLU A 13 5.81 -24.13 -1.22
C GLU A 13 6.59 -22.80 -1.13
N THR A 14 7.57 -22.73 -0.23
CA THR A 14 8.37 -21.53 0.02
C THR A 14 9.17 -21.07 -1.20
N GLU A 15 9.80 -22.00 -1.92
CA GLU A 15 10.57 -21.69 -3.13
C GLU A 15 9.67 -21.15 -4.23
N LEU A 16 8.51 -21.79 -4.43
CA LEU A 16 7.54 -21.35 -5.44
C LEU A 16 6.92 -20.00 -5.11
N ILE A 17 6.57 -19.75 -3.84
CA ILE A 17 6.07 -18.45 -3.40
C ILE A 17 7.10 -17.34 -3.61
N ASN A 18 8.39 -17.62 -3.48
CA ASN A 18 9.43 -16.64 -3.81
C ASN A 18 9.44 -16.30 -5.30
N PHE A 19 9.27 -17.27 -6.19
CA PHE A 19 9.09 -16.99 -7.63
C PHE A 19 7.80 -16.20 -7.91
N VAL A 20 6.68 -16.57 -7.27
CA VAL A 20 5.41 -15.83 -7.38
C VAL A 20 5.61 -14.37 -6.95
N ARG A 21 6.31 -14.11 -5.84
CA ARG A 21 6.64 -12.75 -5.38
C ARG A 21 7.51 -12.00 -6.37
N GLN A 22 8.49 -12.65 -7.00
CA GLN A 22 9.30 -12.05 -8.05
C GLN A 22 8.45 -11.66 -9.27
N PHE A 23 7.61 -12.57 -9.78
CA PHE A 23 6.72 -12.26 -10.90
C PHE A 23 5.73 -11.15 -10.56
N ARG A 24 5.20 -11.13 -9.33
CA ARG A 24 4.34 -10.05 -8.82
C ARG A 24 5.07 -8.70 -8.81
N ARG A 25 6.35 -8.67 -8.41
CA ARG A 25 7.19 -7.46 -8.43
C ARG A 25 7.36 -6.91 -9.85
N HIS A 26 7.51 -7.79 -10.84
CA HIS A 26 7.61 -7.43 -12.25
C HIS A 26 6.24 -7.30 -12.95
N LYS A 27 5.15 -7.17 -12.18
CA LYS A 27 3.76 -7.03 -12.69
C LYS A 27 3.32 -8.14 -13.65
N SER A 28 4.00 -9.28 -13.63
CA SER A 28 3.68 -10.45 -14.45
C SER A 28 2.61 -11.30 -13.75
N TYR A 29 1.45 -10.70 -13.50
CA TYR A 29 0.37 -11.30 -12.68
C TYR A 29 -0.18 -12.58 -13.28
N LYS A 30 -0.26 -12.68 -14.61
CA LYS A 30 -0.69 -13.90 -15.32
C LYS A 30 0.17 -15.11 -14.95
N VAL A 31 1.48 -14.98 -15.11
CA VAL A 31 2.45 -16.07 -14.85
C VAL A 31 2.47 -16.42 -13.36
N ALA A 32 2.39 -15.40 -12.49
CA ALA A 32 2.28 -15.60 -11.05
C ALA A 32 1.01 -16.38 -10.67
N LEU A 33 -0.13 -16.07 -11.31
CA LEU A 33 -1.40 -16.74 -11.06
C LEU A 33 -1.41 -18.18 -11.59
N GLU A 34 -0.96 -18.41 -12.82
CA GLU A 34 -0.83 -19.76 -13.39
C GLU A 34 0.04 -20.66 -12.51
N LEU A 35 1.11 -20.11 -11.92
CA LEU A 35 1.94 -20.82 -10.97
C LEU A 35 1.19 -21.17 -9.67
N MET A 36 0.41 -20.23 -9.11
CA MET A 36 -0.40 -20.46 -7.92
C MET A 36 -1.53 -21.48 -8.14
N GLU A 37 -2.19 -21.42 -9.29
CA GLU A 37 -3.22 -22.39 -9.70
C GLU A 37 -2.62 -23.78 -9.89
N TRP A 38 -1.44 -23.85 -10.51
CA TRP A 38 -0.71 -25.10 -10.64
C TRP A 38 -0.32 -25.67 -9.26
N MET A 39 0.19 -24.86 -8.34
CA MET A 39 0.54 -25.28 -6.97
C MET A 39 -0.66 -25.90 -6.25
N ASN A 40 -1.82 -25.25 -6.33
CA ASN A 40 -3.04 -25.65 -5.62
C ASN A 40 -3.76 -26.85 -6.28
N GLY A 41 -3.66 -26.99 -7.61
CA GLY A 41 -4.29 -28.05 -8.39
C GLY A 41 -3.34 -29.21 -8.67
N SER A 42 -2.66 -29.16 -9.81
CA SER A 42 -1.83 -30.27 -10.32
C SER A 42 -0.55 -30.54 -9.51
N GLY A 43 -0.06 -29.55 -8.78
CA GLY A 43 1.12 -29.66 -7.93
C GLY A 43 0.86 -30.34 -6.58
N GLY A 44 -0.41 -30.47 -6.17
CA GLY A 44 -0.79 -31.11 -4.90
C GLY A 44 -0.23 -30.41 -3.65
N ILE A 45 0.19 -29.16 -3.76
CA ILE A 45 0.77 -28.39 -2.65
C ILE A 45 -0.37 -27.72 -1.89
N LYS A 46 -0.56 -28.12 -0.64
CA LYS A 46 -1.50 -27.44 0.25
C LYS A 46 -0.95 -26.05 0.58
N LEU A 47 -1.63 -25.02 0.08
CA LEU A 47 -1.25 -23.63 0.34
C LEU A 47 -1.45 -23.27 1.82
N SER A 48 -0.49 -22.54 2.37
CA SER A 48 -0.65 -21.84 3.63
C SER A 48 -1.64 -20.68 3.50
N SER A 49 -2.16 -20.20 4.63
CA SER A 49 -3.05 -19.03 4.63
C SER A 49 -2.41 -17.78 4.01
N SER A 50 -1.10 -17.61 4.20
CA SER A 50 -0.35 -16.49 3.61
C SER A 50 -0.28 -16.61 2.09
N SER A 51 -0.15 -17.83 1.57
CA SER A 51 -0.19 -18.12 0.14
C SER A 51 -1.58 -17.92 -0.43
N HIS A 52 -2.65 -18.27 0.29
CA HIS A 52 -4.02 -17.95 -0.12
C HIS A 52 -4.27 -16.43 -0.24
N ALA A 53 -3.72 -15.62 0.67
CA ALA A 53 -3.81 -14.17 0.58
C ALA A 53 -3.08 -13.60 -0.64
N VAL A 54 -1.89 -14.15 -0.98
CA VAL A 54 -1.17 -13.81 -2.21
C VAL A 54 -1.95 -14.23 -3.45
N HIS A 55 -2.55 -15.43 -3.44
CA HIS A 55 -3.39 -15.92 -4.53
C HIS A 55 -4.56 -14.95 -4.77
N LEU A 56 -5.24 -14.55 -3.70
CA LEU A 56 -6.38 -13.64 -3.77
C LEU A 56 -5.98 -12.28 -4.39
N ASP A 57 -4.87 -11.68 -3.97
CA ASP A 57 -4.34 -10.43 -4.57
C ASP A 57 -4.04 -10.58 -6.06
N LEU A 58 -3.52 -11.75 -6.49
CA LEU A 58 -3.25 -12.02 -7.90
C LEU A 58 -4.53 -12.22 -8.72
N ILE A 59 -5.53 -12.90 -8.16
CA ILE A 59 -6.85 -13.06 -8.79
C ILE A 59 -7.47 -11.68 -8.98
N THR A 60 -7.51 -10.85 -7.93
CA THR A 60 -8.05 -9.50 -8.03
C THR A 60 -7.37 -8.69 -9.14
N LYS A 61 -6.04 -8.74 -9.23
CA LYS A 61 -5.27 -7.96 -10.22
C LYS A 61 -5.33 -8.47 -11.65
N PHE A 62 -5.59 -9.76 -11.86
CA PHE A 62 -5.56 -10.35 -13.21
C PHE A 62 -6.95 -10.74 -13.74
N LYS A 63 -7.81 -11.29 -12.87
CA LYS A 63 -9.15 -11.75 -13.20
C LYS A 63 -10.26 -10.81 -12.72
N GLY A 64 -9.95 -9.90 -11.81
CA GLY A 64 -10.91 -8.96 -11.23
C GLY A 64 -11.47 -9.42 -9.89
N ILE A 65 -12.19 -8.51 -9.24
CA ILE A 65 -12.69 -8.69 -7.87
C ILE A 65 -13.79 -9.75 -7.75
N ASP A 66 -14.64 -9.93 -8.76
CA ASP A 66 -15.72 -10.92 -8.72
C ASP A 66 -15.18 -12.36 -8.63
N GLU A 67 -14.08 -12.66 -9.35
CA GLU A 67 -13.42 -13.96 -9.26
C GLU A 67 -12.68 -14.13 -7.93
N ALA A 68 -12.18 -13.03 -7.35
CA ALA A 68 -11.56 -13.04 -6.03
C ALA A 68 -12.60 -13.35 -4.93
N GLU A 69 -13.79 -12.76 -5.01
CA GLU A 69 -14.92 -13.09 -4.10
C GLU A 69 -15.27 -14.56 -4.17
N LYS A 70 -15.48 -15.11 -5.38
CA LYS A 70 -15.75 -16.54 -5.57
C LYS A 70 -14.64 -17.42 -4.98
N TYR A 71 -13.38 -17.05 -5.17
CA TYR A 71 -12.27 -17.78 -4.59
C TYR A 71 -12.30 -17.75 -3.06
N PHE A 72 -12.54 -16.57 -2.47
CA PHE A 72 -12.61 -16.37 -1.03
C PHE A 72 -13.77 -17.15 -0.39
N ASP A 73 -14.94 -17.15 -1.02
CA ASP A 73 -16.12 -17.87 -0.53
C ASP A 73 -15.93 -19.39 -0.57
N ASN A 74 -15.12 -19.89 -1.51
CA ASN A 74 -14.74 -21.30 -1.60
C ASN A 74 -13.60 -21.70 -0.64
N LEU A 75 -12.98 -20.75 0.07
CA LEU A 75 -11.98 -21.08 1.09
C LEU A 75 -12.63 -21.77 2.30
N THR A 76 -11.92 -22.72 2.87
CA THR A 76 -12.33 -23.31 4.16
C THR A 76 -12.30 -22.27 5.27
N ILE A 77 -13.10 -22.47 6.32
CA ILE A 77 -13.15 -21.58 7.49
C ILE A 77 -11.76 -21.33 8.12
N PHE A 78 -10.84 -22.30 8.02
CA PHE A 78 -9.47 -22.18 8.54
C PHE A 78 -8.59 -21.25 7.70
N ASN A 79 -8.90 -21.10 6.41
CA ASN A 79 -8.18 -20.23 5.48
C ASN A 79 -8.81 -18.84 5.33
N GLN A 80 -10.02 -18.63 5.85
CA GLN A 80 -10.64 -17.31 5.98
C GLN A 80 -10.18 -16.60 7.26
N ASN A 81 -9.00 -16.00 7.23
CA ASN A 81 -8.38 -15.34 8.37
C ASN A 81 -7.91 -13.91 8.04
N HIS A 82 -7.30 -13.24 9.01
CA HIS A 82 -6.87 -11.84 8.87
C HIS A 82 -6.08 -11.54 7.58
N GLN A 83 -5.30 -12.49 7.06
CA GLN A 83 -4.51 -12.29 5.83
C GLN A 83 -5.38 -12.31 4.57
N THR A 84 -6.29 -13.30 4.45
CA THR A 84 -7.18 -13.41 3.29
C THR A 84 -8.26 -12.34 3.30
N TYR A 85 -8.80 -11.99 4.47
CA TYR A 85 -9.67 -10.83 4.65
C TYR A 85 -8.97 -9.52 4.26
N GLY A 86 -7.73 -9.31 4.73
CA GLY A 86 -6.95 -8.12 4.38
C GLY A 86 -6.64 -8.03 2.88
N ALA A 87 -6.40 -9.15 2.21
CA ALA A 87 -6.22 -9.19 0.75
C ALA A 87 -7.51 -8.84 -0.01
N LEU A 88 -8.67 -9.34 0.44
CA LEU A 88 -9.96 -8.99 -0.14
C LEU A 88 -10.29 -7.51 0.04
N LEU A 89 -10.07 -6.98 1.26
CA LEU A 89 -10.25 -5.56 1.56
C LEU A 89 -9.37 -4.67 0.70
N SER A 90 -8.09 -5.04 0.54
CA SER A 90 -7.16 -4.36 -0.37
C SER A 90 -7.71 -4.33 -1.80
N GLY A 91 -8.29 -5.44 -2.26
CA GLY A 91 -8.97 -5.52 -3.55
C GLY A 91 -10.13 -4.53 -3.68
N TYR A 92 -11.07 -4.52 -2.72
CA TYR A 92 -12.18 -3.56 -2.72
C TYR A 92 -11.71 -2.11 -2.72
N CYS A 93 -10.65 -1.79 -1.96
CA CYS A 93 -10.09 -0.44 -1.92
C CYS A 93 -9.42 -0.04 -3.24
N GLN A 94 -8.80 -0.98 -3.95
CA GLN A 94 -8.19 -0.75 -5.26
C GLN A 94 -9.26 -0.48 -6.33
N GLU A 95 -10.33 -1.27 -6.32
CA GLU A 95 -11.48 -1.15 -7.24
C GLU A 95 -12.50 -0.08 -6.81
N MET A 96 -12.21 0.69 -5.76
CA MET A 96 -13.06 1.77 -5.22
C MET A 96 -14.49 1.31 -4.82
N MET A 97 -14.65 0.04 -4.43
CA MET A 97 -15.91 -0.53 -3.96
C MET A 97 -16.16 -0.18 -2.49
N ALA A 98 -16.55 1.07 -2.23
CA ALA A 98 -16.66 1.64 -0.88
C ALA A 98 -17.57 0.83 0.06
N ASP A 99 -18.80 0.53 -0.37
CA ASP A 99 -19.79 -0.16 0.47
C ASP A 99 -19.31 -1.55 0.89
N LYS A 100 -18.72 -2.30 -0.06
CA LYS A 100 -18.14 -3.63 0.22
C LYS A 100 -16.91 -3.54 1.12
N ALA A 101 -16.04 -2.56 0.90
CA ALA A 101 -14.85 -2.35 1.73
C ALA A 101 -15.22 -2.04 3.19
N ILE A 102 -16.20 -1.14 3.41
CA ILE A 102 -16.66 -0.75 4.75
C ILE A 102 -17.34 -1.93 5.44
N ALA A 103 -18.27 -2.62 4.76
CA ALA A 103 -18.94 -3.79 5.32
C ALA A 103 -17.96 -4.91 5.68
N LEU A 104 -16.93 -5.14 4.84
CA LEU A 104 -15.88 -6.12 5.14
C LEU A 104 -15.02 -5.68 6.32
N TYR A 105 -14.69 -4.40 6.43
CA TYR A 105 -13.94 -3.86 7.57
C TYR A 105 -14.70 -4.02 8.89
N GLU A 106 -15.99 -3.68 8.94
CA GLU A 106 -16.83 -3.90 10.12
C GLU A 106 -16.89 -5.38 10.52
N LYS A 107 -16.96 -6.28 9.53
CA LYS A 107 -16.88 -7.72 9.76
C LYS A 107 -15.52 -8.13 10.32
N MET A 108 -14.43 -7.56 9.79
CA MET A 108 -13.07 -7.80 10.29
C MET A 108 -12.91 -7.32 11.74
N GLN A 109 -13.51 -6.18 12.11
CA GLN A 109 -13.50 -5.69 13.49
C GLN A 109 -14.17 -6.67 14.44
N LYS A 110 -15.37 -7.17 14.10
CA LYS A 110 -16.09 -8.19 14.89
C LYS A 110 -15.31 -9.49 15.06
N LEU A 111 -14.43 -9.81 14.12
CA LEU A 111 -13.57 -11.01 14.14
C LEU A 111 -12.18 -10.75 14.75
N ASN A 112 -11.87 -9.51 15.18
CA ASN A 112 -10.53 -9.07 15.60
C ASN A 112 -9.45 -9.27 14.52
N PHE A 113 -9.82 -9.15 13.25
CA PHE A 113 -8.94 -9.28 12.09
C PHE A 113 -8.47 -7.92 11.55
N SER A 114 -8.97 -6.81 12.08
CA SER A 114 -8.65 -5.43 11.64
C SER A 114 -7.34 -4.88 12.21
N HIS A 115 -6.70 -5.55 13.17
CA HIS A 115 -5.52 -5.07 13.90
C HIS A 115 -4.23 -5.12 13.04
N ASN A 116 -4.20 -4.35 11.96
CA ASN A 116 -3.12 -4.29 10.99
C ASN A 116 -3.06 -2.90 10.34
N THR A 117 -1.87 -2.28 10.34
CA THR A 117 -1.60 -0.99 9.68
C THR A 117 -2.06 -0.95 8.21
N LEU A 118 -1.90 -2.04 7.46
CA LEU A 118 -2.31 -2.09 6.06
C LEU A 118 -3.83 -1.91 5.87
N THR A 119 -4.64 -2.41 6.82
CA THR A 119 -6.11 -2.27 6.81
C THR A 119 -6.50 -0.80 6.82
N TYR A 120 -5.96 -0.03 7.77
CA TYR A 120 -6.20 1.40 7.92
C TYR A 120 -5.68 2.18 6.72
N ASN A 121 -4.46 1.90 6.26
CA ASN A 121 -3.88 2.56 5.09
C ASN A 121 -4.72 2.37 3.82
N ASN A 122 -5.26 1.17 3.61
CA ASN A 122 -6.14 0.89 2.46
C ASN A 122 -7.43 1.71 2.53
N LEU A 123 -8.07 1.79 3.71
CA LEU A 123 -9.31 2.55 3.91
C LEU A 123 -9.08 4.06 3.80
N MET A 124 -7.99 4.58 4.38
CA MET A 124 -7.60 5.99 4.23
C MET A 124 -7.38 6.35 2.77
N MET A 125 -6.63 5.51 2.03
CA MET A 125 -6.41 5.73 0.61
C MET A 125 -7.71 5.66 -0.20
N LEU A 126 -8.61 4.74 0.12
CA LEU A 126 -9.93 4.65 -0.49
C LEU A 126 -10.73 5.93 -0.26
N TYR A 127 -10.81 6.43 0.98
CA TYR A 127 -11.52 7.67 1.29
C TYR A 127 -10.94 8.87 0.55
N LEU A 128 -9.61 8.98 0.46
CA LEU A 128 -8.96 10.04 -0.33
C LEU A 128 -9.33 9.96 -1.81
N LYS A 129 -9.35 8.76 -2.40
CA LYS A 129 -9.76 8.57 -3.81
C LYS A 129 -11.22 8.93 -4.05
N LEU A 130 -12.08 8.73 -3.06
CA LEU A 130 -13.50 9.08 -3.12
C LEU A 130 -13.78 10.55 -2.78
N GLY A 131 -12.75 11.35 -2.49
CA GLY A 131 -12.89 12.77 -2.11
C GLY A 131 -13.33 13.01 -0.67
N ASN A 132 -13.40 11.97 0.16
CA ASN A 132 -13.80 12.05 1.57
C ASN A 132 -12.58 12.19 2.49
N ALA A 133 -11.74 13.18 2.22
CA ALA A 133 -10.48 13.39 2.93
C ALA A 133 -10.68 13.56 4.44
N GLU A 134 -11.78 14.17 4.86
CA GLU A 134 -12.14 14.39 6.27
C GLU A 134 -12.20 13.11 7.13
N LYS A 135 -12.30 11.92 6.51
CA LYS A 135 -12.33 10.65 7.23
C LYS A 135 -10.95 10.08 7.59
N ALA A 136 -9.89 10.49 6.91
CA ALA A 136 -8.55 9.97 7.18
C ALA A 136 -8.05 10.30 8.61
N PRO A 137 -8.24 11.53 9.16
CA PRO A 137 -7.90 11.83 10.56
C PRO A 137 -8.62 10.95 11.57
N SER A 138 -9.91 10.64 11.37
CA SER A 138 -10.67 9.76 12.26
C SER A 138 -10.12 8.34 12.27
N LEU A 139 -9.76 7.80 11.10
CA LEU A 139 -9.11 6.49 11.01
C LEU A 139 -7.75 6.45 11.70
N LEU A 140 -6.94 7.52 11.62
CA LEU A 140 -5.68 7.58 12.36
C LEU A 140 -5.92 7.57 13.88
N GLN A 141 -6.93 8.31 14.36
CA GLN A 141 -7.27 8.32 15.78
C GLN A 141 -7.73 6.95 16.28
N GLU A 142 -8.57 6.27 15.51
CA GLU A 142 -9.01 4.90 15.78
C GLU A 142 -7.81 3.94 15.82
N MET A 143 -6.93 4.00 14.82
CA MET A 143 -5.71 3.20 14.75
C MET A 143 -4.81 3.39 15.99
N LYS A 144 -4.61 4.65 16.42
CA LYS A 144 -3.85 4.97 17.64
C LYS A 144 -4.57 4.47 18.92
N ALA A 145 -5.89 4.61 19.00
CA ALA A 145 -6.68 4.13 20.13
C ALA A 145 -6.67 2.60 20.26
N GLU A 146 -6.57 1.89 19.14
CA GLU A 146 -6.38 0.44 19.10
C GLU A 146 -4.94 0.00 19.37
N ASN A 147 -4.01 0.92 19.68
CA ASN A 147 -2.57 0.67 19.86
C ASN A 147 -1.86 0.10 18.63
N ILE A 148 -2.34 0.43 17.42
CA ILE A 148 -1.68 0.06 16.17
C ILE A 148 -0.77 1.20 15.77
N SER A 149 0.52 0.90 15.59
CA SER A 149 1.52 1.92 15.27
C SER A 149 1.37 2.45 13.83
N PRO A 150 1.14 3.75 13.61
CA PRO A 150 1.21 4.37 12.29
C PRO A 150 2.58 4.17 11.66
N ASP A 151 2.62 3.92 10.36
CA ASP A 151 3.85 3.87 9.57
C ASP A 151 4.04 5.14 8.73
N THR A 152 5.19 5.26 8.06
CA THR A 152 5.47 6.41 7.19
C THR A 152 4.40 6.61 6.12
N PHE A 153 3.83 5.52 5.59
CA PHE A 153 2.79 5.61 4.57
C PHE A 153 1.48 6.14 5.14
N THR A 154 1.11 5.74 6.37
CA THR A 154 -0.04 6.26 7.13
C THR A 154 0.05 7.78 7.22
N TYR A 155 1.21 8.29 7.60
CA TYR A 155 1.43 9.73 7.71
C TYR A 155 1.44 10.46 6.36
N CYS A 156 1.95 9.85 5.29
CA CYS A 156 1.84 10.42 3.95
C CYS A 156 0.37 10.56 3.52
N LEU A 157 -0.47 9.56 3.82
CA LEU A 157 -1.91 9.63 3.55
C LEU A 157 -2.58 10.75 4.37
N MET A 158 -2.19 10.93 5.63
CA MET A 158 -2.65 12.04 6.45
C MET A 158 -2.26 13.40 5.89
N MET A 159 -1.01 13.57 5.47
CA MET A 159 -0.56 14.81 4.86
C MET A 159 -1.34 15.10 3.58
N LYS A 160 -1.51 14.10 2.71
CA LYS A 160 -2.33 14.23 1.50
C LYS A 160 -3.78 14.59 1.81
N SER A 161 -4.32 14.05 2.89
CA SER A 161 -5.66 14.39 3.38
C SER A 161 -5.79 15.86 3.74
N TYR A 162 -4.91 16.36 4.61
CA TYR A 162 -4.93 17.77 5.01
C TYR A 162 -4.66 18.71 3.84
N ALA A 163 -3.76 18.33 2.93
CA ALA A 163 -3.53 19.07 1.69
C ALA A 163 -4.79 19.19 0.82
N THR A 164 -5.56 18.11 0.67
CA THR A 164 -6.83 18.11 -0.07
C THR A 164 -7.88 19.02 0.59
N LEU A 165 -7.82 19.16 1.92
CA LEU A 165 -8.65 20.08 2.71
C LEU A 165 -8.09 21.51 2.78
N ASN A 166 -7.00 21.80 2.05
CA ASN A 166 -6.27 23.06 2.07
C ASN A 166 -5.77 23.49 3.47
N ASP A 167 -5.53 22.52 4.36
CA ASP A 167 -5.03 22.73 5.72
C ASP A 167 -3.52 22.44 5.77
N ILE A 168 -2.75 23.39 5.25
CA ILE A 168 -1.28 23.29 5.18
C ILE A 168 -0.64 23.34 6.58
N ASP A 169 -1.26 23.99 7.55
CA ASP A 169 -0.76 24.05 8.92
C ASP A 169 -0.80 22.67 9.57
N SER A 170 -1.86 21.88 9.33
CA SER A 170 -1.92 20.48 9.75
C SER A 170 -0.88 19.60 9.06
N VAL A 171 -0.60 19.82 7.77
CA VAL A 171 0.48 19.11 7.06
C VAL A 171 1.83 19.31 7.78
N GLU A 172 2.16 20.55 8.13
CA GLU A 172 3.41 20.86 8.83
C GLU A 172 3.46 20.31 10.25
N ARG A 173 2.32 20.28 10.95
CA ARG A 173 2.23 19.66 12.28
C ARG A 173 2.54 18.16 12.22
N VAL A 174 2.01 17.45 11.23
CA VAL A 174 2.28 16.02 11.03
C VAL A 174 3.76 15.77 10.78
N VAL A 175 4.42 16.59 9.96
CA VAL A 175 5.87 16.45 9.70
C VAL A 175 6.67 16.64 10.99
N LYS A 176 6.34 17.64 11.80
CA LYS A 176 7.00 17.88 13.09
C LYS A 176 6.81 16.72 14.08
N GLU A 177 5.61 16.16 14.14
CA GLU A 177 5.32 14.97 14.97
C GLU A 177 6.24 13.81 14.58
N ILE A 178 6.39 13.53 13.28
CA ILE A 178 7.26 12.44 12.79
C ILE A 178 8.73 12.74 13.05
N GLU A 179 9.18 13.97 12.85
CA GLU A 179 10.58 14.37 13.13
C GLU A 179 10.95 14.13 14.61
N VAL A 180 10.01 14.40 15.53
CA VAL A 180 10.17 14.16 16.98
C VAL A 180 10.14 12.67 17.31
N ASP A 181 9.13 11.94 16.82
CA ASP A 181 8.93 10.52 17.14
C ASP A 181 10.01 9.62 16.52
N ALA A 182 10.47 9.94 15.30
CA ALA A 182 11.46 9.15 14.58
C ALA A 182 12.91 9.42 15.00
N LYS A 183 13.15 10.25 16.03
CA LYS A 183 14.50 10.66 16.49
C LYS A 183 15.40 11.15 15.32
N GLY A 184 14.81 11.83 14.34
CA GLY A 184 15.53 12.34 13.17
C GLY A 184 15.80 11.34 12.04
N SER A 185 15.42 10.06 12.14
CA SER A 185 15.50 9.10 11.03
C SER A 185 14.20 9.10 10.23
N VAL A 186 13.97 10.20 9.50
CA VAL A 186 12.80 10.35 8.63
C VAL A 186 13.12 9.76 7.25
N SER A 187 12.18 9.05 6.64
CA SER A 187 12.36 8.51 5.28
C SER A 187 12.35 9.64 4.23
N TRP A 188 13.25 9.57 3.25
CA TRP A 188 13.22 10.45 2.06
C TRP A 188 11.84 10.47 1.39
N PHE A 189 11.10 9.35 1.45
CA PHE A 189 9.76 9.25 0.90
C PHE A 189 8.80 10.29 1.50
N LEU A 190 8.90 10.59 2.81
CA LEU A 190 8.08 11.60 3.47
C LEU A 190 8.31 12.99 2.86
N TYR A 191 9.57 13.41 2.73
CA TYR A 191 9.90 14.73 2.17
C TYR A 191 9.57 14.83 0.69
N SER A 192 9.68 13.73 -0.06
CA SER A 192 9.21 13.68 -1.45
C SER A 192 7.70 13.92 -1.56
N ASN A 193 6.93 13.32 -0.64
CA ASN A 193 5.47 13.50 -0.59
C ASN A 193 5.11 14.92 -0.12
N LEU A 194 5.82 15.46 0.87
CA LEU A 194 5.69 16.84 1.34
C LEU A 194 5.91 17.84 0.21
N ALA A 195 7.00 17.67 -0.55
CA ALA A 195 7.29 18.54 -1.68
C ALA A 195 6.19 18.44 -2.75
N SER A 196 5.63 17.24 -3.02
CA SER A 196 4.53 17.06 -4.00
C SER A 196 3.30 17.86 -3.60
N ILE A 197 2.95 17.77 -2.32
CA ILE A 197 1.84 18.52 -1.72
C ILE A 197 2.06 20.04 -1.87
N PHE A 198 3.26 20.54 -1.60
CA PHE A 198 3.55 21.97 -1.72
C PHE A 198 3.60 22.47 -3.17
N ILE A 199 4.03 21.63 -4.12
CA ILE A 199 3.93 21.92 -5.56
C ILE A 199 2.47 22.06 -5.97
N GLU A 200 1.63 21.10 -5.59
CA GLU A 200 0.19 21.11 -5.89
C GLU A 200 -0.51 22.33 -5.26
N ALA A 201 -0.06 22.79 -4.09
CA ALA A 201 -0.54 23.99 -3.43
C ALA A 201 0.07 25.31 -3.94
N GLY A 202 1.02 25.27 -4.88
CA GLY A 202 1.71 26.46 -5.40
C GLY A 202 2.64 27.15 -4.39
N LEU A 203 3.05 26.47 -3.32
CA LEU A 203 3.87 27.03 -2.24
C LEU A 203 5.36 26.86 -2.55
N VAL A 204 5.90 27.75 -3.39
CA VAL A 204 7.27 27.65 -3.94
C VAL A 204 8.35 27.57 -2.84
N GLU A 205 8.32 28.48 -1.86
CA GLU A 205 9.36 28.51 -0.81
C GLU A 205 9.30 27.28 0.10
N LYS A 206 8.10 26.81 0.46
CA LYS A 206 7.93 25.57 1.23
C LYS A 206 8.38 24.36 0.44
N THR A 207 8.13 24.34 -0.87
CA THR A 207 8.62 23.28 -1.77
C THR A 207 10.15 23.20 -1.77
N LYS A 208 10.83 24.34 -1.92
CA LYS A 208 12.30 24.38 -1.87
C LYS A 208 12.84 23.85 -0.55
N SER A 209 12.27 24.29 0.58
CA SER A 209 12.68 23.80 1.90
C SER A 209 12.46 22.28 2.06
N ALA A 210 11.36 21.74 1.53
CA ALA A 210 11.12 20.30 1.53
C ALA A 210 12.13 19.53 0.65
N LEU A 211 12.54 20.10 -0.49
CA LEU A 211 13.54 19.51 -1.39
C LEU A 211 14.95 19.52 -0.76
N GLU A 212 15.33 20.59 -0.06
CA GLU A 212 16.59 20.64 0.68
C GLU A 212 16.66 19.56 1.76
N LYS A 213 15.57 19.38 2.52
CA LYS A 213 15.45 18.29 3.51
C LYS A 213 15.50 16.90 2.85
N LEU A 214 14.87 16.75 1.69
CA LEU A 214 14.91 15.51 0.91
C LEU A 214 16.35 15.17 0.50
N GLU A 215 17.08 16.12 -0.08
CA GLU A 215 18.47 15.96 -0.52
C GLU A 215 19.40 15.60 0.65
N ALA A 216 19.19 16.18 1.83
CA ALA A 216 19.99 15.89 3.03
C ALA A 216 19.80 14.46 3.56
N VAL A 217 18.65 13.83 3.29
CA VAL A 217 18.27 12.51 3.82
C VAL A 217 18.41 11.40 2.77
N MET A 218 18.63 11.76 1.51
CA MET A 218 18.73 10.81 0.42
C MET A 218 19.96 9.92 0.51
N ASP A 219 19.76 8.60 0.35
CA ASP A 219 20.85 7.67 0.06
C ASP A 219 21.26 7.81 -1.42
N HIS A 220 22.50 8.21 -1.66
CA HIS A 220 23.05 8.41 -3.00
C HIS A 220 23.08 7.14 -3.87
N HIS A 221 22.86 5.95 -3.30
CA HIS A 221 22.78 4.68 -4.04
C HIS A 221 21.37 4.37 -4.58
N ASN A 222 20.33 5.10 -4.14
CA ASN A 222 18.95 4.85 -4.58
C ASN A 222 18.58 5.69 -5.82
N ARG A 223 18.51 5.02 -6.98
CA ARG A 223 18.18 5.66 -8.27
C ARG A 223 16.76 6.24 -8.34
N GLU A 224 15.82 5.72 -7.56
CA GLU A 224 14.43 6.22 -7.59
C GLU A 224 14.33 7.64 -7.02
N CYS A 225 15.16 7.97 -6.03
CA CYS A 225 15.19 9.29 -5.39
C CYS A 225 15.54 10.42 -6.38
N TYR A 226 16.50 10.18 -7.29
CA TYR A 226 16.91 11.17 -8.28
C TYR A 226 15.85 11.41 -9.36
N HIS A 227 15.10 10.38 -9.74
CA HIS A 227 13.99 10.55 -10.68
C HIS A 227 12.90 11.45 -10.08
N TYR A 228 12.57 11.25 -8.80
CA TYR A 228 11.66 12.14 -8.08
C TYR A 228 12.22 13.56 -7.98
N LEU A 229 13.47 13.76 -7.56
CA LEU A 229 14.08 15.10 -7.49
C LEU A 229 13.99 15.86 -8.81
N ILE A 230 14.33 15.23 -9.94
CA ILE A 230 14.26 15.88 -11.26
C ILE A 230 12.81 16.28 -11.59
N SER A 231 11.84 15.39 -11.34
CA SER A 231 10.42 15.70 -11.55
C SER A 231 9.94 16.87 -10.68
N MET A 232 10.48 17.01 -9.48
CA MET A 232 10.07 18.06 -8.54
C MET A 232 10.73 19.41 -8.88
N HIS A 233 12.02 19.42 -9.19
CA HIS A 233 12.74 20.62 -9.64
C HIS A 233 12.17 21.17 -10.96
N THR A 234 11.74 20.30 -11.87
CA THR A 234 11.02 20.74 -13.08
C THR A 234 9.64 21.34 -12.75
N GLY A 235 8.91 20.78 -11.78
CA GLY A 235 7.68 21.36 -11.26
C GLY A 235 7.87 22.77 -10.69
N VAL A 236 8.89 22.97 -9.85
CA VAL A 236 9.25 24.30 -9.31
C VAL A 236 9.65 25.29 -10.40
N GLY A 237 10.41 24.84 -11.41
CA GLY A 237 10.79 25.66 -12.56
C GLY A 237 9.59 26.12 -13.41
N ASN A 238 8.52 25.34 -13.45
CA ASN A 238 7.28 25.73 -14.12
C ASN A 238 6.48 26.74 -13.29
N LEU A 239 6.36 26.52 -11.97
CA LEU A 239 5.68 27.43 -11.05
C LEU A 239 6.31 28.82 -11.01
N THR A 240 7.64 28.91 -11.10
CA THR A 240 8.36 30.19 -11.10
C THR A 240 8.31 30.93 -12.43
N ARG A 241 7.97 30.26 -13.54
CA ARG A 241 7.83 30.86 -14.89
C ARG A 241 6.41 31.32 -15.21
N SER A 242 5.40 30.85 -14.48
CA SER A 242 3.99 31.20 -14.66
C SER A 242 3.54 32.45 -13.90
N HIS A 243 4.44 33.07 -13.13
CA HIS A 243 4.25 34.34 -12.43
C HIS A 243 5.07 35.44 -13.12
#